data_AF-A0A967R3I9-F1
#
_entry.id   AF-A0A967R3I9-F1
#
_cell.length_a   1.000
_cell.length_b   1.000
_cell.length_c   1.000
_cell.angle_alpha   90.00
_cell.angle_beta   90.00
_cell.angle_gamma   90.00
#
_symmetry.space_group_name_H-M   'P 1'
#
loop_
_entity.id
_entity.type
_entity.pdbx_description
1 polymer ?
#
loop_
_entity_poly.entity_id
_entity_poly.type
_entity_poly.pdbx_seq_one_letter_code
_entity_poly.pdbx_strand_id
1 'polypeptide(L)' 'MREAVGPAMGVKASGGIRSAEDAKQMIAAGATRIGASAGIEIVTGGTGSGDRY' A
#
# COMPACT_ATOMS: atom_id res chain seq x y z
N MET A 1 -5.67 14.14 -3.36
CA MET A 1 -4.36 14.23 -4.04
C MET A 1 -4.44 13.83 -5.49
N ARG A 2 -4.95 12.62 -5.83
CA ARG A 2 -5.11 12.17 -7.23
C ARG A 2 -5.78 13.21 -8.13
N GLU A 3 -6.91 13.76 -7.68
CA GLU A 3 -7.64 14.81 -8.42
C GLU A 3 -6.77 16.05 -8.68
N ALA A 4 -6.08 16.55 -7.65
CA ALA A 4 -5.28 17.77 -7.75
C ALA A 4 -4.07 17.66 -8.70
N VAL A 5 -3.45 16.47 -8.80
CA VAL A 5 -2.22 16.28 -9.59
C VAL A 5 -2.48 15.70 -10.99
N GLY A 6 -3.74 15.33 -11.29
CA GLY A 6 -4.11 14.70 -12.56
C GLY A 6 -3.46 13.33 -12.78
N PRO A 7 -3.57 12.75 -14.00
CA PRO A 7 -3.12 11.38 -14.26
C PRO A 7 -1.61 11.24 -14.51
N ALA A 8 -0.92 12.31 -14.91
CA ALA A 8 0.49 12.25 -15.30
C ALA A 8 1.44 12.05 -14.10
N MET A 9 1.05 12.48 -12.90
CA MET A 9 1.89 12.41 -11.71
C MET A 9 1.46 11.25 -10.80
N GLY A 10 2.42 10.43 -10.36
CA GLY A 10 2.16 9.36 -9.39
C GLY A 10 1.80 9.90 -8.00
N VAL A 11 1.01 9.14 -7.23
CA VAL A 11 0.67 9.46 -5.83
C VAL A 11 1.13 8.31 -4.94
N LYS A 12 1.89 8.61 -3.89
CA LYS A 12 2.30 7.64 -2.86
C LYS A 12 1.37 7.74 -1.65
N ALA A 13 0.76 6.62 -1.28
CA ALA A 13 0.09 6.48 0.02
C ALA A 13 1.06 5.84 1.02
N SER A 14 1.17 6.41 2.22
CA SER A 14 2.02 5.89 3.29
C SER A 14 1.50 6.28 4.67
N GLY A 15 1.87 5.49 5.68
CA GLY A 15 1.40 5.65 7.06
C GLY A 15 0.15 4.82 7.34
N GLY A 16 0.21 3.96 8.35
CA GLY A 16 -0.97 3.19 8.82
C GLY A 16 -1.45 2.03 7.95
N ILE A 17 -0.88 1.81 6.75
CA ILE A 17 -1.26 0.70 5.86
C ILE A 17 -0.66 -0.61 6.40
N ARG A 18 -1.50 -1.52 6.90
CA ARG A 18 -1.05 -2.77 7.57
C ARG A 18 -1.64 -4.03 6.94
N SER A 19 -2.67 -3.92 6.10
CA SER A 19 -3.34 -5.04 5.46
C SER A 19 -3.41 -4.90 3.94
N ALA A 20 -3.69 -6.01 3.25
CA ALA A 20 -3.97 -6.00 1.82
C ALA A 20 -5.19 -5.13 1.50
N GLU A 21 -6.18 -5.12 2.38
CA GLU A 21 -7.42 -4.35 2.26
C GLU A 21 -7.13 -2.85 2.33
N ASP A 22 -6.30 -2.39 3.28
CA ASP A 22 -5.87 -0.99 3.35
C ASP A 22 -5.16 -0.58 2.05
N ALA A 23 -4.25 -1.43 1.55
CA ALA A 23 -3.52 -1.16 0.32
C ALA A 23 -4.46 -1.05 -0.89
N LYS A 24 -5.44 -1.96 -1.01
CA LYS A 24 -6.46 -1.93 -2.06
C LYS A 24 -7.30 -0.66 -2.00
N GLN A 25 -7.71 -0.23 -0.80
CA GLN A 25 -8.47 1.01 -0.62
C GLN A 25 -7.67 2.22 -1.09
N MET A 26 -6.37 2.30 -0.76
CA MET A 26 -5.51 3.39 -1.20
C MET A 26 -5.30 3.41 -2.72
N ILE A 27 -5.18 2.24 -3.34
CA ILE A 27 -5.10 2.11 -4.81
C ILE A 27 -6.41 2.58 -5.44
N ALA A 28 -7.56 2.16 -4.91
CA ALA A 28 -8.87 2.61 -5.39
C ALA A 28 -9.07 4.13 -5.24
N ALA A 29 -8.48 4.73 -4.20
CA ALA A 29 -8.44 6.18 -4.01
C ALA A 29 -7.45 6.91 -4.95
N GLY A 30 -6.72 6.18 -5.80
CA GLY A 30 -5.84 6.72 -6.83
C GLY A 30 -4.34 6.77 -6.47
N ALA A 31 -3.91 6.07 -5.42
CA ALA A 31 -2.49 5.87 -5.16
C ALA A 31 -1.88 4.94 -6.21
N THR A 32 -0.69 5.30 -6.71
CA THR A 32 0.08 4.50 -7.67
C THR A 32 1.30 3.84 -7.03
N ARG A 33 1.59 4.15 -5.76
CA ARG A 33 2.64 3.52 -4.95
C ARG A 33 2.18 3.42 -3.51
N ILE A 34 2.50 2.30 -2.86
CA ILE A 34 2.26 2.06 -1.43
C ILE A 34 3.60 2.07 -0.69
N GLY A 35 3.69 2.84 0.38
CA GLY A 35 4.79 2.79 1.34
C GLY A 35 4.31 2.24 2.67
N ALA A 36 4.68 1.00 2.98
CA ALA A 36 4.30 0.32 4.21
C ALA A 36 5.50 -0.44 4.80
N SER A 37 5.64 -0.41 6.12
CA SER A 37 6.62 -1.24 6.83
C SER A 37 6.18 -2.70 6.96
N ALA A 38 4.86 -2.95 6.93
CA ALA A 38 4.25 -4.29 6.95
C ALA A 38 4.15 -4.91 5.55
N GLY A 39 5.15 -4.68 4.69
CA GLY A 39 5.08 -5.07 3.28
C GLY A 39 4.90 -6.57 3.08
N ILE A 40 5.57 -7.39 3.90
CA ILE A 40 5.49 -8.85 3.82
C ILE A 40 4.09 -9.33 4.21
N GLU A 41 3.53 -8.81 5.31
CA GLU A 41 2.19 -9.16 5.78
C GLU A 41 1.13 -8.76 4.76
N ILE A 42 1.27 -7.58 4.16
CA ILE A 42 0.36 -7.09 3.11
C ILE A 42 0.37 -8.02 1.89
N VAL A 43 1.54 -8.48 1.42
CA VAL A 43 1.62 -9.34 0.23
C VAL A 43 1.31 -10.81 0.49
N THR A 44 1.51 -11.27 1.73
CA THR A 44 1.23 -12.66 2.14
C THR A 44 -0.15 -12.82 2.79
N GLY A 45 -0.88 -11.74 3.08
CA GLY A 45 -2.12 -11.81 3.85
C GLY A 45 -1.91 -12.32 5.29
N GLY A 46 -0.72 -12.07 5.86
CA GLY A 46 -0.35 -12.55 7.19
C GLY A 46 0.07 -14.02 7.26
N THR A 47 0.15 -14.74 6.13
CA THR A 47 0.63 -16.13 6.09
C THR A 47 2.15 -16.25 6.01
N GLY A 48 2.87 -15.13 5.92
CA GLY A 48 4.32 -15.09 5.98
C GLY A 48 4.80 -15.39 7.41
N SER A 49 4.94 -16.67 7.73
CA SER A 49 5.63 -17.13 8.93
C SER A 49 7.02 -16.49 8.96
N GLY A 50 7.22 -15.60 9.94
CA GLY A 50 8.40 -14.75 10.10
C GLY A 50 9.60 -15.50 10.68
N ASP A 51 9.99 -16.60 10.03
CA ASP A 51 11.23 -17.31 10.35
C ASP A 51 12.13 -17.33 9.13
N ARG A 52 12.68 -16.16 8.78
CA ARG A 52 13.80 -16.04 7.84
C ARG A 52 14.63 -14.82 8.20
N TYR A 53 15.49 -14.98 9.20
CA TYR A 53 16.94 -14.70 9.22
C TYR A 53 17.48 -14.95 10.62
#